data_AF-A0A0R1L855-F1
#
_entry.id   AF-A0A0R1L855-F1
#
_cell.length_a   1.000
_cell.length_b   1.000
_cell.length_c   1.000
_cell.angle_alpha   90.00
_cell.angle_beta   90.00
_cell.angle_gamma   90.00
#
_symmetry.space_group_name_H-M   'P 1'
#
loop_
_entity.id
_entity.type
_entity.pdbx_description
1 polymer ?
#
loop_
_entity_poly.entity_id
_entity_poly.type
_entity_poly.pdbx_seq_one_letter_code
_entity_poly.pdbx_strand_id
1 'polypeptide(L)'
;MATLQKIISEAKDNNNFIYRGCAFEKYDLVPTLARKLKKDVSFEQYSIYSDVVKKAAERGYSEVGMSGLADGLSQHYGLSTSYLDWSYSVYVALYFAFTSFIKQFVDENIVDQHINHCKMLCLRDDFNRHQYCLYRLNKTLYDELKNQYPKLPLIVYDTDHENERMKSQQGLLSSIDSTKVNDEAKIQSSQIEILADWLRSNNPEDSLKRSGGKYTWNNEILLEKITFKLPQRGRNFLQKCLKENGATSTKLFPDFEGVKKNIEFSEDYNILRDWEIAYQDAPFHSNFIAKDDLLKMVNGDQNVIDLRLNTDHLGDGEFFPFQ
;
A
#
# COMPACT_ATOMS: atom_id res chain seq x y z
N MET A 1 -2.11 12.78 -15.04
CA MET A 1 -1.59 11.75 -14.12
C MET A 1 -0.11 12.02 -13.89
N ALA A 2 0.37 11.85 -12.67
CA ALA A 2 1.79 12.02 -12.36
C ALA A 2 2.60 10.81 -12.86
N THR A 3 3.83 11.04 -13.31
CA THR A 3 4.77 9.94 -13.61
C THR A 3 5.48 9.52 -12.32
N LEU A 4 5.87 8.25 -12.23
CA LEU A 4 6.62 7.74 -11.07
C LEU A 4 7.90 8.54 -10.82
N GLN A 5 8.62 8.91 -11.88
CA GLN A 5 9.84 9.72 -11.80
C GLN A 5 9.57 11.09 -11.16
N LYS A 6 8.47 11.75 -11.55
CA LYS A 6 8.08 13.04 -10.96
C LYS A 6 7.75 12.89 -9.48
N ILE A 7 7.00 11.85 -9.10
CA ILE A 7 6.67 11.56 -7.70
C ILE A 7 7.94 11.40 -6.86
N ILE A 8 8.89 10.58 -7.32
CA ILE A 8 10.14 10.33 -6.61
C ILE A 8 11.01 11.58 -6.55
N SER A 9 11.08 12.36 -7.63
CA SER A 9 11.85 13.62 -7.64
C SER A 9 11.30 14.62 -6.63
N GLU A 10 9.99 14.88 -6.65
CA GLU A 10 9.35 15.80 -5.71
C GLU A 10 9.54 15.35 -4.25
N ALA A 11 9.51 14.04 -3.99
CA ALA A 11 9.71 13.50 -2.65
C ALA A 11 11.15 13.65 -2.14
N LYS A 12 12.15 13.64 -3.02
CA LYS A 12 13.56 13.90 -2.65
C LYS A 12 13.80 15.35 -2.27
N ASP A 13 13.07 16.26 -2.91
CA ASP A 13 13.23 17.70 -2.70
C ASP A 13 12.43 18.20 -1.48
N ASN A 14 11.50 17.39 -0.95
CA ASN A 14 10.59 17.81 0.12
C ASN A 14 10.42 16.76 1.23
N ASN A 15 11.16 16.98 2.32
CA ASN A 15 11.15 16.13 3.51
C ASN A 15 9.99 16.44 4.48
N ASN A 16 9.11 17.41 4.16
CA ASN A 16 7.99 17.76 5.04
C ASN A 16 6.82 16.79 4.86
N PHE A 17 6.84 15.92 3.86
CA PHE A 17 5.75 15.02 3.57
C PHE A 17 5.97 13.64 4.16
N ILE A 18 4.88 13.07 4.70
CA ILE A 18 4.76 11.63 4.96
C ILE A 18 3.87 11.00 3.91
N TYR A 19 4.08 9.71 3.64
CA TYR A 19 3.52 9.01 2.50
C TYR A 19 2.77 7.76 2.91
N ARG A 20 1.66 7.47 2.24
CA ARG A 20 0.95 6.19 2.35
C ARG A 20 0.65 5.64 0.97
N GLY A 21 1.17 4.45 0.70
CA GLY A 21 0.91 3.73 -0.53
C GLY A 21 -0.36 2.89 -0.43
N CYS A 22 -1.18 2.95 -1.47
CA CYS A 22 -2.39 2.16 -1.61
C CYS A 22 -2.35 1.44 -2.95
N ALA A 23 -2.65 0.14 -2.94
CA ALA A 23 -2.69 -0.66 -4.16
C ALA A 23 -3.69 -0.11 -5.17
N PHE A 24 -4.87 0.35 -4.75
CA PHE A 24 -5.93 0.75 -5.67
C PHE A 24 -6.33 2.22 -5.51
N GLU A 25 -6.59 2.91 -6.63
CA GLU A 25 -7.15 4.27 -6.66
C GLU A 25 -8.44 4.42 -5.81
N LYS A 26 -9.29 3.39 -5.78
CA LYS A 26 -10.53 3.39 -4.99
C LYS A 26 -10.31 3.38 -3.46
N TYR A 27 -9.09 3.16 -2.99
CA TYR A 27 -8.81 3.12 -1.56
C TYR A 27 -8.70 4.52 -0.99
N ASP A 28 -9.48 4.76 0.06
CA ASP A 28 -9.45 5.98 0.86
C ASP A 28 -8.75 5.73 2.20
N LEU A 29 -8.47 6.82 2.93
CA LEU A 29 -7.84 6.79 4.25
C LEU A 29 -8.84 6.29 5.31
N VAL A 30 -9.24 5.02 5.22
CA VAL A 30 -10.18 4.37 6.15
C VAL A 30 -9.48 3.17 6.79
N PRO A 31 -9.34 3.07 8.11
CA PRO A 31 -8.65 1.95 8.77
C PRO A 31 -9.26 0.58 8.49
N THR A 32 -8.43 -0.48 8.59
CA THR A 32 -8.88 -1.85 8.28
C THR A 32 -10.01 -2.32 9.21
N LEU A 33 -9.97 -1.96 10.50
CA LEU A 33 -11.05 -2.26 11.43
C LEU A 33 -12.37 -1.64 10.97
N ALA A 34 -12.35 -0.34 10.63
CA ALA A 34 -13.53 0.38 10.17
C ALA A 34 -14.12 -0.21 8.88
N ARG A 35 -13.27 -0.65 7.94
CA ARG A 35 -13.71 -1.32 6.69
C ARG A 35 -14.41 -2.66 6.93
N LYS A 36 -14.04 -3.39 7.99
CA LYS A 36 -14.61 -4.71 8.32
C LYS A 36 -15.89 -4.63 9.14
N LEU A 37 -16.10 -3.54 9.86
CA LEU A 37 -17.29 -3.32 10.67
C LEU A 37 -18.50 -2.95 9.81
N LYS A 38 -19.71 -3.19 10.35
CA LYS A 38 -20.97 -2.83 9.68
C LYS A 38 -21.11 -1.31 9.56
N LYS A 39 -21.91 -0.85 8.59
CA LYS A 39 -22.10 0.59 8.28
C LYS A 39 -22.68 1.42 9.41
N ASP A 40 -23.44 0.79 10.31
CA ASP A 40 -24.25 1.47 11.32
C ASP A 40 -23.54 1.54 12.69
N VAL A 41 -22.25 1.22 12.74
CA VAL A 41 -21.46 1.24 13.97
C VAL A 41 -21.10 2.68 14.35
N SER A 42 -21.43 3.06 15.59
CA SER A 42 -21.09 4.39 16.13
C SER A 42 -19.60 4.48 16.49
N PHE A 43 -19.10 5.71 16.65
CA PHE A 43 -17.72 5.93 17.12
C PHE A 43 -17.47 5.38 18.53
N GLU A 44 -18.48 5.37 19.41
CA GLU A 44 -18.39 4.75 20.74
C GLU A 44 -18.19 3.23 20.62
N GLN A 45 -19.00 2.56 19.81
CA GLN A 45 -18.86 1.12 19.55
C GLN A 45 -17.51 0.81 18.89
N TYR A 46 -17.09 1.65 17.94
CA TYR A 46 -15.80 1.53 17.28
C TYR A 46 -14.63 1.61 18.27
N SER A 47 -14.70 2.52 19.26
CA SER A 47 -13.71 2.62 20.33
C SER A 47 -13.64 1.32 21.14
N ILE A 48 -14.79 0.73 21.49
CA ILE A 48 -14.84 -0.55 22.20
C ILE A 48 -14.17 -1.66 21.38
N TYR A 49 -14.48 -1.77 20.08
CA TYR A 49 -13.83 -2.77 19.22
C TYR A 49 -12.33 -2.54 19.11
N SER A 50 -11.89 -1.29 18.98
CA SER A 50 -10.48 -0.92 18.94
C SER A 50 -9.76 -1.34 20.23
N ASP A 51 -10.37 -1.09 21.39
CA ASP A 51 -9.81 -1.48 22.69
C ASP A 51 -9.73 -2.99 22.87
N VAL A 52 -10.71 -3.73 22.37
CA VAL A 52 -10.70 -5.20 22.41
C VAL A 52 -9.55 -5.75 21.57
N VAL A 53 -9.37 -5.23 20.34
CA VAL A 53 -8.26 -5.63 19.47
C VAL A 53 -6.93 -5.31 20.12
N LYS A 54 -6.78 -4.10 20.66
CA LYS A 54 -5.57 -3.67 21.36
C LYS A 54 -5.24 -4.56 22.55
N LYS A 55 -6.20 -4.82 23.45
CA LYS A 55 -5.98 -5.68 24.63
C LYS A 55 -5.67 -7.13 24.26
N ALA A 56 -6.29 -7.64 23.20
CA ALA A 56 -5.96 -8.97 22.69
C ALA A 56 -4.52 -9.03 22.19
N ALA A 57 -4.07 -7.98 21.50
CA ALA A 57 -2.71 -7.86 21.02
C ALA A 57 -1.69 -7.70 22.15
N GLU A 58 -1.95 -6.83 23.13
CA GLU A 58 -1.12 -6.65 24.33
C GLU A 58 -0.87 -7.98 25.04
N ARG A 59 -1.93 -8.79 25.23
CA ARG A 59 -1.82 -10.12 25.84
C ARG A 59 -0.99 -11.05 24.99
N GLY A 60 -1.32 -11.20 23.70
CA GLY A 60 -0.59 -12.09 22.80
C GLY A 60 0.89 -11.71 22.68
N TYR A 61 1.21 -10.42 22.61
CA TYR A 61 2.59 -9.92 22.53
C TYR A 61 3.37 -10.10 23.82
N SER A 62 2.72 -9.88 24.97
CA SER A 62 3.32 -10.19 26.27
C SER A 62 3.61 -11.68 26.43
N GLU A 63 2.72 -12.56 25.96
CA GLU A 63 2.89 -14.02 26.06
C GLU A 63 4.05 -14.55 25.20
N VAL A 64 4.30 -13.94 24.04
CA VAL A 64 5.41 -14.28 23.14
C VAL A 64 6.67 -13.43 23.36
N GLY A 65 6.70 -12.63 24.43
CA GLY A 65 7.87 -11.86 24.83
C GLY A 65 8.27 -10.73 23.89
N MET A 66 7.34 -10.19 23.09
CA MET A 66 7.60 -9.04 22.23
C MET A 66 7.44 -7.71 23.00
N SER A 67 8.40 -6.80 22.78
CA SER A 67 8.38 -5.43 23.33
C SER A 67 7.95 -4.40 22.27
N GLY A 68 7.22 -3.37 22.71
CA GLY A 68 6.77 -2.24 21.89
C GLY A 68 5.31 -1.85 22.15
N LEU A 69 4.88 -0.71 21.61
CA LEU A 69 3.48 -0.28 21.67
C LEU A 69 2.57 -1.27 20.95
N ALA A 70 1.60 -1.83 21.67
CA ALA A 70 0.69 -2.84 21.12
C ALA A 70 -0.11 -2.34 19.91
N ASP A 71 -0.45 -1.04 19.86
CA ASP A 71 -1.10 -0.42 18.70
C ASP A 71 -0.27 -0.58 17.42
N GLY A 72 1.03 -0.32 17.54
CA GLY A 72 1.98 -0.47 16.46
C GLY A 72 2.21 -1.92 16.06
N LEU A 73 2.53 -2.77 17.04
CA LEU A 73 2.74 -4.20 16.82
C LEU A 73 1.51 -4.85 16.15
N SER A 74 0.30 -4.51 16.63
CA SER A 74 -0.98 -5.03 16.09
C SER A 74 -1.07 -4.83 14.59
N GLN A 75 -0.85 -3.59 14.15
CA GLN A 75 -0.97 -3.23 12.75
C GLN A 75 0.09 -3.93 11.91
N HIS A 76 1.31 -4.03 12.45
CA HIS A 76 2.40 -4.69 11.76
C HIS A 76 2.19 -6.20 11.60
N TYR A 77 1.64 -6.91 12.59
CA TYR A 77 1.35 -8.35 12.49
C TYR A 77 -0.04 -8.66 11.91
N GLY A 78 -0.65 -7.71 11.19
CA GLY A 78 -1.84 -7.96 10.38
C GLY A 78 -3.17 -7.98 11.15
N LEU A 79 -3.19 -7.50 12.40
CA LEU A 79 -4.44 -7.30 13.11
C LEU A 79 -5.24 -6.17 12.46
N SER A 80 -6.56 -6.29 12.49
CA SER A 80 -7.44 -5.25 11.95
C SER A 80 -7.51 -4.11 12.96
N THR A 81 -6.68 -3.10 12.80
CA THR A 81 -6.60 -1.97 13.74
C THR A 81 -7.37 -0.74 13.28
N SER A 82 -7.50 0.21 14.19
CA SER A 82 -8.05 1.54 13.97
C SER A 82 -7.06 2.54 13.38
N TYR A 83 -5.85 2.09 13.03
CA TYR A 83 -4.76 2.92 12.53
C TYR A 83 -4.57 2.79 11.01
N LEU A 84 -3.95 3.81 10.44
CA LEU A 84 -3.36 3.79 9.11
C LEU A 84 -1.86 3.99 9.21
N ASP A 85 -1.11 3.16 8.51
CA ASP A 85 0.34 3.28 8.33
C ASP A 85 0.71 4.41 7.36
N TRP A 86 1.65 5.23 7.79
CA TRP A 86 2.37 6.20 6.96
C TRP A 86 3.86 5.93 7.06
N SER A 87 4.64 6.48 6.15
CA SER A 87 6.09 6.42 6.18
C SER A 87 6.69 7.76 5.79
N TYR A 88 7.80 8.12 6.42
CA TYR A 88 8.64 9.23 5.94
C TYR A 88 9.28 8.93 4.57
N SER A 89 9.38 7.66 4.18
CA SER A 89 9.96 7.24 2.91
C SER A 89 8.91 6.99 1.83
N VAL A 90 8.99 7.77 0.75
CA VAL A 90 8.18 7.52 -0.46
C VAL A 90 8.42 6.12 -1.02
N TYR A 91 9.61 5.56 -0.88
CA TYR A 91 9.93 4.22 -1.38
C TYR A 91 9.23 3.13 -0.58
N VAL A 92 9.13 3.28 0.73
CA VAL A 92 8.36 2.36 1.59
C VAL A 92 6.89 2.39 1.19
N ALA A 93 6.31 3.59 1.01
CA ALA A 93 4.94 3.73 0.54
C ALA A 93 4.73 3.08 -0.84
N LEU A 94 5.62 3.34 -1.81
CA LEU A 94 5.54 2.74 -3.14
C LEU A 94 5.71 1.21 -3.11
N TYR A 95 6.58 0.67 -2.25
CA TYR A 95 6.71 -0.76 -2.03
C TYR A 95 5.37 -1.38 -1.61
N PHE A 96 4.69 -0.79 -0.62
CA PHE A 96 3.41 -1.29 -0.15
C PHE A 96 2.32 -1.20 -1.21
N ALA A 97 2.25 -0.09 -1.96
CA ALA A 97 1.30 0.04 -3.07
C ALA A 97 1.53 -1.04 -4.14
N PHE A 98 2.78 -1.26 -4.53
CA PHE A 98 3.15 -2.18 -5.58
C PHE A 98 2.95 -3.65 -5.19
N THR A 99 3.57 -4.09 -4.09
CA THR A 99 3.49 -5.49 -3.64
C THR A 99 2.06 -5.91 -3.28
N SER A 100 1.27 -5.02 -2.67
CA SER A 100 -0.11 -5.33 -2.32
C SER A 100 -1.01 -5.50 -3.55
N PHE A 101 -0.76 -4.74 -4.62
CA PHE A 101 -1.48 -4.95 -5.88
C PHE A 101 -1.12 -6.28 -6.53
N ILE A 102 0.17 -6.61 -6.62
CA ILE A 102 0.64 -7.87 -7.20
C ILE A 102 -0.01 -9.05 -6.50
N LYS A 103 0.08 -9.09 -5.17
CA LYS A 103 -0.52 -10.14 -4.36
C LYS A 103 -2.02 -10.27 -4.61
N GLN A 104 -2.76 -9.16 -4.47
CA GLN A 104 -4.22 -9.19 -4.66
C GLN A 104 -4.61 -9.60 -6.08
N PHE A 105 -3.86 -9.15 -7.10
CA PHE A 105 -4.13 -9.52 -8.48
C PHE A 105 -3.95 -11.04 -8.70
N VAL A 106 -2.87 -11.62 -8.19
CA VAL A 106 -2.60 -13.07 -8.30
C VAL A 106 -3.64 -13.88 -7.54
N ASP A 107 -3.90 -13.53 -6.27
CA ASP A 107 -4.89 -14.22 -5.42
C ASP A 107 -6.30 -14.22 -6.06
N GLU A 108 -6.72 -13.10 -6.66
CA GLU A 108 -8.08 -12.97 -7.22
C GLU A 108 -8.24 -13.53 -8.64
N ASN A 109 -7.17 -13.53 -9.45
CA ASN A 109 -7.28 -13.77 -10.89
C ASN A 109 -6.54 -14.99 -11.39
N ILE A 110 -5.58 -15.51 -10.62
CA ILE A 110 -4.68 -16.58 -11.06
C ILE A 110 -4.88 -17.84 -10.23
N VAL A 111 -4.81 -17.71 -8.91
CA VAL A 111 -4.91 -18.85 -7.99
C VAL A 111 -6.25 -19.57 -8.18
N ASP A 112 -6.20 -20.88 -8.34
CA ASP A 112 -7.35 -21.77 -8.53
C ASP A 112 -8.26 -21.45 -9.73
N GLN A 113 -7.77 -20.68 -10.72
CA GLN A 113 -8.51 -20.33 -11.93
C GLN A 113 -8.06 -21.14 -13.15
N HIS A 114 -9.02 -21.57 -13.98
CA HIS A 114 -8.70 -22.09 -15.31
C HIS A 114 -8.42 -20.95 -16.28
N ILE A 115 -7.19 -20.88 -16.79
CA ILE A 115 -6.73 -19.73 -17.56
C ILE A 115 -6.34 -20.17 -18.97
N ASN A 116 -7.15 -19.71 -19.92
CA ASN A 116 -6.91 -19.90 -21.35
C ASN A 116 -6.29 -18.64 -21.98
N HIS A 117 -5.85 -18.75 -23.23
CA HIS A 117 -5.19 -17.65 -23.94
C HIS A 117 -6.02 -16.36 -24.02
N CYS A 118 -7.34 -16.44 -24.21
CA CYS A 118 -8.19 -15.24 -24.23
C CYS A 118 -8.23 -14.57 -22.86
N LYS A 119 -8.39 -15.36 -21.78
CA LYS A 119 -8.38 -14.84 -20.41
C LYS A 119 -7.04 -14.20 -20.08
N MET A 120 -5.93 -14.79 -20.52
CA MET A 120 -4.59 -14.23 -20.38
C MET A 120 -4.44 -12.84 -20.98
N LEU A 121 -4.92 -12.64 -22.22
CA LEU A 121 -4.91 -11.33 -22.87
C LEU A 121 -5.75 -10.31 -22.11
N CYS A 122 -6.94 -10.70 -21.63
CA CYS A 122 -7.77 -9.83 -20.79
C CYS A 122 -7.06 -9.45 -19.48
N LEU A 123 -6.40 -10.42 -18.82
CA LEU A 123 -5.66 -10.18 -17.58
C LEU A 123 -4.48 -9.24 -17.79
N ARG A 124 -3.75 -9.38 -18.91
CA ARG A 124 -2.69 -8.44 -19.30
C ARG A 124 -3.22 -7.01 -19.43
N ASP A 125 -4.34 -6.84 -20.13
CA ASP A 125 -4.96 -5.54 -20.31
C ASP A 125 -5.40 -4.93 -18.96
N ASP A 126 -6.05 -5.73 -18.11
CA ASP A 126 -6.49 -5.31 -16.78
C ASP A 126 -5.31 -4.92 -15.89
N PHE A 127 -4.26 -5.74 -15.88
CA PHE A 127 -3.03 -5.51 -15.12
C PHE A 127 -2.34 -4.20 -15.53
N ASN A 128 -2.25 -3.92 -16.83
CA ASN A 128 -1.58 -2.70 -17.33
C ASN A 128 -2.46 -1.44 -17.27
N ARG A 129 -3.79 -1.58 -17.21
CA ARG A 129 -4.72 -0.46 -16.97
C ARG A 129 -4.76 -0.02 -15.51
N HIS A 130 -4.28 -0.86 -14.60
CA HIS A 130 -4.33 -0.62 -13.17
C HIS A 130 -3.71 0.73 -12.76
N GLN A 131 -4.36 1.39 -11.80
CA GLN A 131 -3.94 2.66 -11.22
C GLN A 131 -3.64 2.49 -9.73
N TYR A 132 -2.41 2.83 -9.39
CA TYR A 132 -1.91 2.88 -8.04
C TYR A 132 -2.26 4.23 -7.40
N CYS A 133 -2.24 4.26 -6.07
CA CYS A 133 -2.53 5.45 -5.29
C CYS A 133 -1.42 5.73 -4.27
N LEU A 134 -1.03 6.99 -4.14
CA LEU A 134 -0.12 7.47 -3.12
C LEU A 134 -0.76 8.69 -2.44
N TYR A 135 -0.92 8.63 -1.14
CA TYR A 135 -1.24 9.81 -0.34
C TYR A 135 0.05 10.45 0.14
N ARG A 136 0.13 11.78 0.08
CA ARG A 136 1.13 12.57 0.79
C ARG A 136 0.44 13.56 1.72
N LEU A 137 0.88 13.61 2.97
CA LEU A 137 0.43 14.56 3.99
C LEU A 137 1.61 15.47 4.37
N ASN A 138 1.42 16.78 4.29
CA ASN A 138 2.41 17.76 4.75
C ASN A 138 2.40 17.75 6.29
N LYS A 139 3.43 17.14 6.88
CA LYS A 139 3.55 16.93 8.32
C LYS A 139 3.74 18.25 9.06
N THR A 140 4.55 19.16 8.53
CA THR A 140 4.76 20.50 9.10
C THR A 140 3.43 21.25 9.18
N LEU A 141 2.69 21.29 8.09
CA LEU A 141 1.40 21.98 8.02
C LEU A 141 0.34 21.31 8.91
N TYR A 142 0.37 19.97 9.01
CA TYR A 142 -0.47 19.24 9.96
C TYR A 142 -0.13 19.60 11.42
N ASP A 143 1.15 19.73 11.76
CA ASP A 143 1.57 20.08 13.12
C ASP A 143 1.18 21.51 13.48
N GLU A 144 1.27 22.45 12.53
CA GLU A 144 0.72 23.81 12.69
C GLU A 144 -0.78 23.79 12.96
N LEU A 145 -1.55 23.06 12.15
CA LEU A 145 -2.99 22.88 12.33
C LEU A 145 -3.31 22.27 13.70
N LYS A 146 -2.57 21.23 14.12
CA LYS A 146 -2.73 20.58 15.42
C LYS A 146 -2.43 21.52 16.59
N ASN A 147 -1.41 22.37 16.46
CA ASN A 147 -1.07 23.36 17.48
C ASN A 147 -2.16 24.44 17.60
N GLN A 148 -2.75 24.85 16.47
CA GLN A 148 -3.88 25.78 16.47
C GLN A 148 -5.15 25.16 17.04
N TYR A 149 -5.36 23.86 16.84
CA TYR A 149 -6.55 23.13 17.28
C TYR A 149 -6.19 21.91 18.14
N PRO A 150 -5.95 22.06 19.45
CA PRO A 150 -5.60 20.95 20.34
C PRO A 150 -6.65 19.83 20.43
N LYS A 151 -7.91 20.13 20.04
CA LYS A 151 -9.01 19.16 19.94
C LYS A 151 -9.18 18.55 18.55
N LEU A 152 -8.16 18.60 17.70
CA LEU A 152 -8.20 17.98 16.38
C LEU A 152 -8.53 16.47 16.50
N PRO A 153 -9.51 15.95 15.74
CA PRO A 153 -9.85 14.53 15.79
C PRO A 153 -8.81 13.66 15.10
N LEU A 154 -8.13 14.17 14.06
CA LEU A 154 -7.06 13.44 13.39
C LEU A 154 -5.80 13.46 14.25
N ILE A 155 -5.37 12.30 14.70
CA ILE A 155 -4.10 12.10 15.40
C ILE A 155 -3.11 11.48 14.42
N VAL A 156 -1.92 12.08 14.31
CA VAL A 156 -0.74 11.50 13.66
C VAL A 156 0.38 11.46 14.68
N TYR A 157 1.02 10.30 14.84
CA TYR A 157 2.11 10.11 15.79
C TYR A 157 3.17 9.16 15.23
N ASP A 158 4.41 9.39 15.61
CA ASP A 158 5.53 8.52 15.25
C ASP A 158 5.40 7.17 15.94
N THR A 159 5.78 6.12 15.21
CA THR A 159 5.85 4.79 15.80
C THR A 159 6.99 4.68 16.79
N ASP A 160 6.83 3.81 17.79
CA ASP A 160 7.91 3.45 18.69
C ASP A 160 9.09 2.82 17.90
N HIS A 161 10.26 3.45 17.97
CA HIS A 161 11.46 3.00 17.26
C HIS A 161 12.24 1.90 18.00
N GLU A 162 11.76 1.45 19.16
CA GLU A 162 12.30 0.28 19.86
C GLU A 162 12.10 -1.01 19.06
N ASN A 163 11.07 -1.07 18.21
CA ASN A 163 10.84 -2.21 17.33
C ASN A 163 11.54 -2.02 15.97
N GLU A 164 12.43 -2.96 15.62
CA GLU A 164 13.23 -2.88 14.39
C GLU A 164 12.37 -2.82 13.11
N ARG A 165 11.20 -3.47 13.07
CA ARG A 165 10.27 -3.36 11.93
C ARG A 165 9.73 -1.94 11.78
N MET A 166 9.33 -1.30 12.87
CA MET A 166 8.82 0.08 12.86
C MET A 166 9.89 1.07 12.40
N LYS A 167 11.12 0.88 12.89
CA LYS A 167 12.30 1.64 12.48
C LYS A 167 12.63 1.45 11.00
N SER A 168 12.65 0.21 10.50
CA SER A 168 12.93 -0.07 9.09
C SER A 168 11.89 0.52 8.13
N GLN A 169 10.63 0.57 8.55
CA GLN A 169 9.55 1.15 7.75
C GLN A 169 9.45 2.67 7.85
N GLN A 170 10.23 3.29 8.74
CA GLN A 170 10.18 4.73 9.02
C GLN A 170 8.74 5.18 9.30
N GLY A 171 8.05 4.40 10.14
CA GLY A 171 6.60 4.40 10.28
C GLY A 171 6.05 5.59 11.05
N LEU A 172 4.84 5.99 10.69
CA LEU A 172 3.93 6.76 11.54
C LEU A 172 2.56 6.09 11.49
N LEU A 173 1.74 6.38 12.49
CA LEU A 173 0.36 5.93 12.52
C LEU A 173 -0.58 7.13 12.57
N SER A 174 -1.73 7.00 11.91
CA SER A 174 -2.84 7.93 12.08
C SER A 174 -4.13 7.25 12.50
N SER A 175 -4.87 7.92 13.39
CA SER A 175 -6.17 7.48 13.89
C SER A 175 -7.11 8.67 14.07
N ILE A 176 -8.38 8.35 14.35
CA ILE A 176 -9.39 9.34 14.72
C ILE A 176 -9.67 9.19 16.21
N ASP A 177 -9.55 10.30 16.93
CA ASP A 177 -10.01 10.42 18.31
C ASP A 177 -11.54 10.47 18.32
N SER A 178 -12.17 9.33 18.63
CA SER A 178 -13.62 9.19 18.69
C SER A 178 -14.29 10.11 19.71
N THR A 179 -13.55 10.69 20.67
CA THR A 179 -14.11 11.64 21.65
C THR A 179 -14.21 13.06 21.12
N LYS A 180 -13.61 13.33 19.95
CA LYS A 180 -13.50 14.67 19.35
C LYS A 180 -14.18 14.77 17.98
N VAL A 181 -14.86 13.73 17.52
CA VAL A 181 -15.56 13.75 16.23
C VAL A 181 -16.90 14.49 16.32
N ASN A 182 -17.41 14.94 15.17
CA ASN A 182 -18.78 15.42 15.06
C ASN A 182 -19.78 14.25 15.14
N ASP A 183 -20.97 14.49 15.68
CA ASP A 183 -22.03 13.48 15.83
C ASP A 183 -22.48 12.84 14.51
N GLU A 184 -22.37 13.58 13.39
CA GLU A 184 -22.75 13.11 12.05
C GLU A 184 -21.64 12.31 11.34
N ALA A 185 -20.42 12.29 11.90
CA ALA A 185 -19.29 11.61 11.28
C ALA A 185 -19.50 10.09 11.26
N LYS A 186 -19.07 9.44 10.18
CA LYS A 186 -19.14 7.99 10.02
C LYS A 186 -17.76 7.37 10.13
N ILE A 187 -17.64 6.23 10.80
CA ILE A 187 -16.36 5.54 10.99
C ILE A 187 -15.72 5.07 9.67
N GLN A 188 -16.55 4.88 8.64
CA GLN A 188 -16.12 4.47 7.30
C GLN A 188 -15.77 5.65 6.39
N SER A 189 -15.99 6.89 6.83
CA SER A 189 -15.52 8.08 6.12
C SER A 189 -14.01 8.15 6.16
N SER A 190 -13.41 8.78 5.14
CA SER A 190 -11.97 8.99 5.12
C SER A 190 -11.54 9.85 6.32
N GLN A 191 -10.40 9.51 6.95
CA GLN A 191 -9.87 10.28 8.07
C GLN A 191 -9.69 11.78 7.75
N ILE A 192 -9.32 12.12 6.51
CA ILE A 192 -9.21 13.52 6.08
C ILE A 192 -10.57 14.19 5.90
N GLU A 193 -11.60 13.45 5.50
CA GLU A 193 -12.97 13.97 5.38
C GLU A 193 -13.55 14.25 6.76
N ILE A 194 -13.34 13.33 7.72
CA ILE A 194 -13.71 13.55 9.13
C ILE A 194 -13.03 14.80 9.68
N LEU A 195 -11.74 15.01 9.39
CA LEU A 195 -11.02 16.23 9.77
C LEU A 195 -11.62 17.49 9.11
N ALA A 196 -11.88 17.45 7.80
CA ALA A 196 -12.41 18.59 7.07
C ALA A 196 -13.82 18.99 7.56
N ASP A 197 -14.67 18.00 7.84
CA ASP A 197 -16.00 18.20 8.38
C ASP A 197 -15.95 18.74 9.81
N TRP A 198 -15.03 18.24 10.63
CA TRP A 198 -14.80 18.76 11.98
C TRP A 198 -14.37 20.23 11.96
N LEU A 199 -13.39 20.60 11.12
CA LEU A 199 -12.94 21.99 10.98
C LEU A 199 -14.07 22.89 10.53
N ARG A 200 -14.84 22.49 9.53
CA ARG A 200 -15.99 23.26 9.02
C ARG A 200 -17.04 23.52 10.11
N SER A 201 -17.31 22.56 10.99
CA SER A 201 -18.28 22.72 12.07
C SER A 201 -17.77 23.55 13.24
N ASN A 202 -16.47 23.49 13.55
CA ASN A 202 -15.89 24.16 14.72
C ASN A 202 -15.30 25.54 14.40
N ASN A 203 -14.85 25.78 13.16
CA ASN A 203 -14.37 27.07 12.69
C ASN A 203 -14.65 27.25 11.18
N PRO A 204 -15.84 27.74 10.80
CA PRO A 204 -16.22 27.89 9.39
C PRO A 204 -15.27 28.76 8.56
N GLU A 205 -14.62 29.75 9.18
CA GLU A 205 -13.64 30.64 8.54
C GLU A 205 -12.32 29.91 8.22
N ASP A 206 -12.04 28.82 8.93
CA ASP A 206 -10.82 28.04 8.78
C ASP A 206 -11.14 26.60 8.37
N SER A 207 -11.24 26.39 7.05
CA SER A 207 -11.71 25.14 6.46
C SER A 207 -10.70 24.53 5.49
N LEU A 208 -10.72 23.19 5.39
CA LEU A 208 -9.99 22.48 4.35
C LEU A 208 -10.75 22.56 3.04
N LYS A 209 -10.17 23.27 2.07
CA LYS A 209 -10.75 23.36 0.73
C LYS A 209 -10.38 22.10 -0.05
N ARG A 210 -11.39 21.39 -0.55
CA ARG A 210 -11.21 20.22 -1.42
C ARG A 210 -11.24 20.64 -2.88
N SER A 211 -10.21 20.28 -3.63
CA SER A 211 -10.18 20.42 -5.09
C SER A 211 -9.55 19.19 -5.72
N GLY A 212 -10.34 18.39 -6.42
CA GLY A 212 -9.91 17.08 -6.92
C GLY A 212 -9.43 16.17 -5.80
N GLY A 213 -8.22 15.62 -5.95
CA GLY A 213 -7.55 14.78 -4.95
C GLY A 213 -6.80 15.56 -3.86
N LYS A 214 -6.98 16.87 -3.74
CA LYS A 214 -6.23 17.73 -2.81
C LYS A 214 -7.12 18.32 -1.72
N TYR A 215 -6.57 18.38 -0.51
CA TYR A 215 -7.06 19.20 0.59
C TYR A 215 -6.03 20.29 0.87
N THR A 216 -6.46 21.54 0.78
CA THR A 216 -5.59 22.70 1.05
C THR A 216 -6.03 23.42 2.31
N TRP A 217 -5.05 23.84 3.10
CA TRP A 217 -5.20 24.67 4.29
C TRP A 217 -4.30 25.89 4.13
N ASN A 218 -4.80 27.11 4.40
CA ASN A 218 -4.04 28.36 4.19
C ASN A 218 -3.43 28.49 2.78
N ASN A 219 -4.13 27.99 1.75
CA ASN A 219 -3.69 27.91 0.35
C ASN A 219 -2.45 27.02 0.09
N GLU A 220 -2.01 26.27 1.09
CA GLU A 220 -0.98 25.23 0.97
C GLU A 220 -1.62 23.83 0.94
N ILE A 221 -0.93 22.88 0.30
CA ILE A 221 -1.43 21.50 0.20
C ILE A 221 -1.15 20.80 1.54
N LEU A 222 -2.22 20.50 2.28
CA LEU A 222 -2.17 19.66 3.48
C LEU A 222 -2.09 18.19 3.10
N LEU A 223 -3.01 17.73 2.25
CA LEU A 223 -3.07 16.34 1.78
C LEU A 223 -3.28 16.31 0.27
N GLU A 224 -2.57 15.41 -0.41
CA GLU A 224 -2.83 15.09 -1.80
C GLU A 224 -2.89 13.57 -2.03
N LYS A 225 -3.93 13.13 -2.75
CA LYS A 225 -4.07 11.81 -3.35
C LYS A 225 -3.53 11.86 -4.78
N ILE A 226 -2.41 11.19 -5.01
CA ILE A 226 -1.75 11.07 -6.30
C ILE A 226 -2.08 9.72 -6.91
N THR A 227 -2.66 9.73 -8.11
CA THR A 227 -2.89 8.50 -8.91
C THR A 227 -1.88 8.40 -10.04
N PHE A 228 -1.36 7.19 -10.24
CA PHE A 228 -0.34 6.93 -11.25
C PHE A 228 -0.46 5.50 -11.80
N LYS A 229 0.01 5.33 -13.03
CA LYS A 229 0.14 4.02 -13.67
C LYS A 229 1.59 3.57 -13.63
N LEU A 230 1.80 2.28 -13.48
CA LEU A 230 3.12 1.68 -13.63
C LEU A 230 3.13 0.83 -14.90
N PRO A 231 3.49 1.40 -16.07
CA PRO A 231 3.79 0.60 -17.26
C PRO A 231 4.99 -0.31 -16.99
N GLN A 232 5.26 -1.28 -17.87
CA GLN A 232 6.39 -2.23 -17.72
C GLN A 232 7.71 -1.52 -17.40
N ARG A 233 8.11 -0.52 -18.20
CA ARG A 233 9.31 0.28 -17.93
C ARG A 233 9.27 0.97 -16.55
N GLY A 234 8.09 1.42 -16.14
CA GLY A 234 7.86 2.04 -14.83
C GLY A 234 8.01 1.05 -13.67
N ARG A 235 7.57 -0.21 -13.84
CA ARG A 235 7.74 -1.28 -12.85
C ARG A 235 9.22 -1.64 -12.67
N ASN A 236 9.98 -1.74 -13.75
CA ASN A 236 11.43 -2.01 -13.68
C ASN A 236 12.15 -0.88 -12.95
N PHE A 237 11.84 0.35 -13.33
CA PHE A 237 12.40 1.54 -12.69
C PHE A 237 12.05 1.58 -11.20
N LEU A 238 10.79 1.29 -10.85
CA LEU A 238 10.36 1.21 -9.45
C LEU A 238 11.19 0.19 -8.68
N GLN A 239 11.26 -1.06 -9.17
CA GLN A 239 11.99 -2.14 -8.50
C GLN A 239 13.47 -1.78 -8.26
N LYS A 240 14.12 -1.16 -9.26
CA LYS A 240 15.48 -0.63 -9.11
C LYS A 240 15.55 0.41 -7.99
N CYS A 241 14.67 1.40 -8.00
CA CYS A 241 14.63 2.43 -6.97
C CYS A 241 14.37 1.85 -5.57
N LEU A 242 13.46 0.88 -5.44
CA LEU A 242 13.16 0.22 -4.17
C LEU A 242 14.41 -0.49 -3.61
N LYS A 243 15.15 -1.24 -4.45
CA LYS A 243 16.39 -1.91 -4.06
C LYS A 243 17.45 -0.92 -3.58
N GLU A 244 17.73 0.10 -4.39
CA GLU A 244 18.76 1.11 -4.14
C GLU A 244 18.49 1.90 -2.85
N ASN A 245 17.23 2.09 -2.50
CA ASN A 245 16.82 2.83 -1.29
C ASN A 245 16.43 1.90 -0.12
N GLY A 246 16.73 0.61 -0.21
CA GLY A 246 16.52 -0.35 0.87
C GLY A 246 15.06 -0.68 1.20
N ALA A 247 14.11 -0.35 0.33
CA ALA A 247 12.70 -0.68 0.46
C ALA A 247 12.42 -2.09 -0.09
N THR A 248 13.03 -3.11 0.51
CA THR A 248 12.87 -4.53 0.17
C THR A 248 12.19 -5.28 1.32
N SER A 249 11.51 -6.40 1.03
CA SER A 249 10.78 -7.19 2.05
C SER A 249 11.67 -7.53 3.25
N THR A 250 12.86 -8.05 3.01
CA THR A 250 13.81 -8.46 4.07
C THR A 250 14.37 -7.30 4.90
N LYS A 251 14.34 -6.07 4.38
CA LYS A 251 14.75 -4.88 5.13
C LYS A 251 13.59 -4.26 5.88
N LEU A 252 12.41 -4.18 5.25
CA LEU A 252 11.21 -3.61 5.87
C LEU A 252 10.61 -4.52 6.95
N PHE A 253 10.94 -5.80 6.90
CA PHE A 253 10.52 -6.83 7.84
C PHE A 253 11.78 -7.61 8.24
N PRO A 254 12.54 -7.14 9.25
CA PRO A 254 13.82 -7.73 9.65
C PRO A 254 13.63 -8.99 10.50
N ASP A 255 12.68 -9.84 10.11
CA ASP A 255 12.31 -11.09 10.76
C ASP A 255 12.00 -12.17 9.70
N PHE A 256 11.57 -13.35 10.14
CA PHE A 256 11.21 -14.44 9.23
C PHE A 256 10.04 -14.07 8.28
N GLU A 257 9.17 -13.13 8.68
CA GLU A 257 8.08 -12.64 7.83
C GLU A 257 8.64 -11.92 6.61
N GLY A 258 9.76 -11.21 6.73
CA GLY A 258 10.41 -10.57 5.58
C GLY A 258 10.93 -11.53 4.53
N VAL A 259 11.52 -12.65 4.97
CA VAL A 259 11.95 -13.73 4.07
C VAL A 259 10.74 -14.34 3.38
N LYS A 260 9.70 -14.68 4.15
CA LYS A 260 8.44 -15.21 3.61
C LYS A 260 7.83 -14.27 2.57
N LYS A 261 7.65 -12.99 2.90
CA LYS A 261 7.11 -11.98 1.97
C LYS A 261 7.97 -11.81 0.73
N ASN A 262 9.29 -11.96 0.85
CA ASN A 262 10.19 -11.89 -0.30
C ASN A 262 9.94 -13.04 -1.27
N ILE A 263 9.80 -14.26 -0.74
CA ILE A 263 9.51 -15.47 -1.52
C ILE A 263 8.13 -15.34 -2.18
N GLU A 264 7.08 -15.07 -1.41
CA GLU A 264 5.71 -14.92 -1.91
C GLU A 264 5.63 -13.87 -3.03
N PHE A 265 6.23 -12.69 -2.82
CA PHE A 265 6.24 -11.65 -3.84
C PHE A 265 6.98 -12.08 -5.12
N SER A 266 8.09 -12.80 -4.97
CA SER A 266 8.88 -13.28 -6.11
C SER A 266 8.10 -14.33 -6.91
N GLU A 267 7.43 -15.25 -6.23
CA GLU A 267 6.56 -16.26 -6.85
C GLU A 267 5.41 -15.59 -7.61
N ASP A 268 4.66 -14.71 -6.95
CA ASP A 268 3.54 -13.97 -7.54
C ASP A 268 4.00 -13.18 -8.80
N TYR A 269 5.12 -12.49 -8.71
CA TYR A 269 5.62 -11.68 -9.82
C TYR A 269 6.17 -12.53 -10.97
N ASN A 270 6.82 -13.65 -10.67
CA ASN A 270 7.31 -14.59 -11.68
C ASN A 270 6.16 -15.21 -12.47
N ILE A 271 5.05 -15.58 -11.81
CA ILE A 271 3.85 -16.06 -12.50
C ILE A 271 3.38 -15.01 -13.51
N LEU A 272 3.22 -13.76 -13.09
CA LEU A 272 2.77 -12.67 -13.98
C LEU A 272 3.74 -12.41 -15.13
N ARG A 273 5.03 -12.65 -14.94
CA ARG A 273 6.07 -12.54 -15.97
C ARG A 273 5.99 -13.69 -16.96
N ASP A 274 6.01 -14.93 -16.47
CA ASP A 274 6.09 -16.15 -17.29
C ASP A 274 4.83 -16.32 -18.15
N TRP A 275 3.72 -15.80 -17.65
CA TRP A 275 2.45 -15.73 -18.35
C TRP A 275 2.33 -14.47 -19.22
N GLU A 276 3.38 -13.65 -19.27
CA GLU A 276 3.42 -12.40 -20.03
C GLU A 276 2.28 -11.41 -19.64
N ILE A 277 1.66 -11.53 -18.47
CA ILE A 277 0.60 -10.62 -17.99
C ILE A 277 1.20 -9.26 -17.63
N ALA A 278 2.41 -9.25 -17.05
CA ALA A 278 3.13 -8.05 -16.67
C ALA A 278 3.86 -7.36 -17.85
N TYR A 279 3.50 -7.65 -19.11
CA TYR A 279 4.07 -7.01 -20.30
C TYR A 279 3.09 -6.00 -20.90
N GLN A 280 3.57 -4.88 -21.44
CA GLN A 280 2.69 -3.88 -22.07
C GLN A 280 2.12 -4.37 -23.40
N ASP A 281 2.96 -5.04 -24.20
CA ASP A 281 2.60 -5.64 -25.48
C ASP A 281 3.02 -7.12 -25.44
N ALA A 282 2.38 -7.98 -26.25
CA ALA A 282 2.93 -9.31 -26.49
C ALA A 282 4.33 -9.11 -27.10
N PRO A 283 5.42 -9.60 -26.49
CA PRO A 283 6.71 -9.49 -27.14
C PRO A 283 6.61 -10.14 -28.52
N PHE A 284 6.99 -9.42 -29.58
CA PHE A 284 7.03 -9.90 -30.98
C PHE A 284 7.97 -11.12 -31.19
N HIS A 285 8.48 -11.71 -30.10
CA HIS A 285 9.43 -12.83 -30.08
C HIS A 285 8.96 -14.06 -29.30
N SER A 286 7.73 -14.15 -28.80
CA SER A 286 7.20 -15.48 -28.46
C SER A 286 6.75 -16.15 -29.76
N ASN A 287 7.58 -17.06 -30.27
CA ASN A 287 7.10 -18.11 -31.16
C ASN A 287 5.78 -18.60 -30.60
N PHE A 288 4.68 -18.46 -31.37
CA PHE A 288 3.34 -18.92 -31.05
C PHE A 288 3.38 -20.10 -30.07
N ILE A 289 3.01 -19.87 -28.80
CA ILE A 289 2.93 -20.98 -27.85
C ILE A 289 1.73 -21.81 -28.29
N ALA A 290 2.00 -23.02 -28.79
CA ALA A 290 0.96 -23.93 -29.21
C ALA A 290 0.00 -24.18 -28.03
N LYS A 291 -1.30 -24.30 -28.32
CA LYS A 291 -2.34 -24.49 -27.30
C LYS A 291 -2.03 -25.67 -26.35
N ASP A 292 -1.37 -26.70 -26.88
CA ASP A 292 -0.96 -27.88 -26.13
C ASP A 292 0.20 -27.62 -25.16
N ASP A 293 1.10 -26.70 -25.48
CA ASP A 293 2.19 -26.29 -24.60
C ASP A 293 1.65 -25.43 -23.44
N LEU A 294 0.69 -24.54 -23.72
CA LEU A 294 -0.02 -23.77 -22.68
C LEU A 294 -0.76 -24.68 -21.70
N LEU A 295 -1.46 -25.70 -22.19
CA LEU A 295 -2.15 -26.68 -21.36
C LEU A 295 -1.19 -27.47 -20.47
N LYS A 296 -0.01 -27.82 -20.98
CA LYS A 296 1.04 -28.50 -20.21
C LYS A 296 1.65 -27.59 -19.14
N MET A 297 1.87 -26.31 -19.44
CA MET A 297 2.35 -25.33 -18.47
C MET A 297 1.33 -25.08 -17.35
N VAL A 298 0.05 -24.91 -17.67
CA VAL A 298 -1.04 -24.75 -16.68
C VAL A 298 -1.18 -25.99 -15.78
N ASN A 299 -0.81 -27.17 -16.28
CA ASN A 299 -0.83 -28.43 -15.52
C ASN A 299 0.51 -28.75 -14.83
N GLY A 300 1.48 -27.83 -14.82
CA GLY A 300 2.74 -27.99 -14.09
C GLY A 300 3.78 -28.89 -14.76
N ASP A 301 3.78 -29.02 -16.09
CA ASP A 301 4.80 -29.77 -16.83
C ASP A 301 6.13 -29.00 -16.87
N GLN A 302 7.04 -29.36 -15.96
CA GLN A 302 8.32 -28.69 -15.77
C GLN A 302 9.21 -28.69 -17.02
N ASN A 303 9.13 -29.70 -17.89
CA ASN A 303 9.97 -29.76 -19.08
C ASN A 303 9.55 -28.74 -20.14
N VAL A 304 8.25 -28.48 -20.29
CA VAL A 304 7.74 -27.47 -21.23
C VAL A 304 7.99 -26.06 -20.69
N ILE A 305 7.84 -25.90 -19.38
CA ILE A 305 8.17 -24.67 -18.65
C ILE A 305 9.65 -24.33 -18.89
N ASP A 306 10.58 -25.24 -18.57
CA ASP A 306 12.02 -25.00 -18.70
C ASP A 306 12.46 -24.77 -20.17
N LEU A 307 11.86 -25.46 -21.14
CA LEU A 307 12.18 -25.31 -22.57
C LEU A 307 11.74 -23.97 -23.16
N ARG A 308 10.64 -23.38 -22.66
CA ARG A 308 10.10 -22.09 -23.14
C ARG A 308 10.61 -20.90 -22.32
N LEU A 309 11.10 -21.15 -21.10
CA LEU A 309 11.78 -20.19 -20.24
C LEU A 309 13.22 -19.89 -20.68
N ASN A 310 13.71 -20.43 -21.81
CA ASN A 310 15.07 -20.11 -22.27
C ASN A 310 15.13 -18.64 -22.75
N THR A 311 15.45 -17.75 -21.81
CA THR A 311 15.51 -16.28 -21.94
C THR A 311 16.80 -15.77 -22.58
N ASP A 312 17.61 -16.64 -23.18
CA ASP A 312 18.92 -16.37 -23.81
C ASP A 312 18.91 -15.27 -24.90
N HIS A 313 17.74 -14.72 -25.26
CA HIS A 313 17.60 -13.63 -26.25
C HIS A 313 16.95 -12.35 -25.69
N LEU A 314 16.63 -12.29 -24.40
CA LEU A 314 16.13 -11.08 -23.74
C LEU A 314 17.31 -10.34 -23.12
N GLY A 315 17.90 -9.42 -23.90
CA GLY A 315 19.12 -8.70 -23.53
C GLY A 315 19.12 -8.14 -22.10
N ASP A 316 20.28 -8.28 -21.45
CA ASP A 316 20.72 -7.84 -20.11
C ASP A 316 19.91 -6.72 -19.43
N GLY A 317 18.66 -7.01 -19.12
CA GLY A 317 17.83 -6.27 -18.19
C GLY A 317 17.52 -7.22 -17.05
N GLU A 318 18.42 -7.28 -16.07
CA GLU A 318 18.28 -8.04 -14.83
C GLU A 318 16.91 -7.78 -14.17
N PHE A 319 15.93 -8.61 -14.51
CA PHE A 319 14.73 -8.82 -13.72
C PHE A 319 15.08 -9.91 -12.73
N PHE A 320 15.13 -9.52 -11.45
CA PHE A 320 15.54 -10.39 -10.35
C PHE A 320 15.04 -11.85 -10.49
N PRO A 321 15.94 -12.84 -10.64
CA PRO A 321 15.91 -13.93 -9.70
C PRO A 321 16.46 -13.35 -8.39
N PHE A 322 15.60 -13.04 -7.42
CA PHE A 322 16.09 -12.69 -6.09
C PHE A 322 16.66 -13.99 -5.50
N GLN A 323 17.99 -14.20 -5.63
CA GLN A 323 18.73 -15.21 -4.88
C GLN A 323 18.68 -14.90 -3.39
#